data_AF-A0A4Q2ZFA5-F1
#
_entry.id   AF-A0A4Q2ZFA5-F1
#
_cell.length_a   1.000
_cell.length_b   1.000
_cell.length_c   1.000
_cell.angle_alpha   90.00
_cell.angle_beta   90.00
_cell.angle_gamma   90.00
#
_symmetry.space_group_name_H-M   'P 1'
#
loop_
_entity.id
_entity.type
_entity.pdbx_description
1 polymer ?
#
loop_
_entity_poly.entity_id
_entity_poly.type
_entity_poly.pdbx_seq_one_letter_code
_entity_poly.pdbx_strand_id
1 'polypeptide(L)'
;GWPSEARSGEGAADPTAPSPDLASLGHPLPASGEREQKIPLSYTPETEEAALIHALDTAEPIAATAIEREDFEGAMAALASLRVPIDAFFDKVTVNDSDPDKRAARLSLLARMRDAVHKVADFSKIDG
;
A
#
# COMPACT_ATOMS: atom_id res chain seq x y z
N GLY A 1 56.46 -25.49 -12.00
CA GLY A 1 56.79 -26.11 -10.71
C GLY A 1 55.62 -25.93 -9.79
N TRP A 2 55.12 -27.03 -9.23
CA TRP A 2 54.16 -27.03 -8.13
C TRP A 2 54.93 -27.26 -6.81
N PRO A 3 54.40 -26.81 -5.66
CA PRO A 3 53.84 -27.76 -4.66
C PRO A 3 52.54 -27.23 -4.01
N SER A 4 51.45 -27.99 -3.90
CA SER A 4 51.12 -29.13 -3.03
C SER A 4 50.88 -28.75 -1.56
N GLU A 5 49.79 -29.34 -1.03
CA GLU A 5 49.34 -29.50 0.37
C GLU A 5 48.20 -28.58 0.83
N ALA A 6 47.20 -29.02 1.59
CA ALA A 6 46.55 -30.31 1.87
C ALA A 6 45.40 -29.97 2.86
N ARG A 7 44.24 -30.64 2.74
CA ARG A 7 43.20 -30.91 3.77
C ARG A 7 42.02 -31.58 3.04
N SER A 8 41.83 -32.91 3.06
CA SER A 8 41.34 -33.74 4.18
C SER A 8 40.22 -33.01 4.95
N GLY A 9 38.96 -33.45 5.00
CA GLY A 9 38.38 -34.77 4.78
C GLY A 9 37.39 -35.04 5.93
N GLU A 10 36.17 -35.46 5.58
CA GLU A 10 35.14 -36.09 6.42
C GLU A 10 34.38 -35.26 7.49
N GLY A 11 33.05 -35.32 7.38
CA GLY A 11 32.10 -34.81 8.36
C GLY A 11 30.67 -35.10 7.92
N ALA A 12 30.34 -36.39 7.77
CA ALA A 12 28.98 -36.87 7.57
C ALA A 12 28.08 -36.48 8.75
N ALA A 13 26.91 -35.92 8.47
CA ALA A 13 25.82 -35.81 9.43
C ALA A 13 24.51 -36.27 8.77
N ASP A 14 23.85 -37.15 9.51
CA ASP A 14 22.76 -38.09 9.20
C ASP A 14 21.40 -37.39 8.94
N PRO A 15 20.59 -37.81 7.94
CA PRO A 15 19.28 -37.24 7.67
C PRO A 15 18.16 -37.96 8.44
N THR A 16 18.05 -37.77 9.76
CA THR A 16 16.82 -38.14 10.50
C THR A 16 16.63 -37.28 11.75
N ALA A 17 15.80 -36.24 11.65
CA ALA A 17 15.16 -35.63 12.82
C ALA A 17 13.65 -35.60 12.57
N PRO A 18 12.82 -36.13 13.49
CA PRO A 18 11.38 -36.19 13.31
C PRO A 18 10.75 -34.79 13.42
N SER A 19 9.88 -34.47 12.45
CA SER A 19 8.97 -33.33 12.51
C SER A 19 8.04 -33.45 13.72
N PRO A 20 7.86 -32.39 14.54
CA PRO A 20 6.71 -32.33 15.43
C PRO A 20 5.46 -31.92 14.65
N ASP A 21 4.41 -32.66 14.96
CA ASP A 21 3.14 -32.82 14.28
C ASP A 21 2.23 -31.58 14.29
N LEU A 22 1.41 -31.53 13.24
CA LEU A 22 0.30 -30.60 13.01
C LEU A 22 -0.91 -31.04 13.84
N ALA A 23 -1.24 -30.35 14.94
CA ALA A 23 -2.64 -30.21 15.34
C ALA A 23 -2.87 -29.15 16.42
N SER A 24 -3.82 -28.27 16.12
CA SER A 24 -4.71 -27.60 17.07
C SER A 24 -4.21 -26.32 17.76
N LEU A 25 -4.17 -25.24 16.98
CA LEU A 25 -4.84 -24.01 17.41
C LEU A 25 -5.79 -23.61 16.28
N GLY A 26 -7.08 -23.87 16.50
CA GLY A 26 -8.15 -23.37 15.65
C GLY A 26 -8.08 -21.86 15.58
N HIS A 27 -7.52 -21.35 14.49
CA HIS A 27 -7.67 -19.98 14.09
C HIS A 27 -8.85 -19.96 13.13
N PRO A 28 -9.98 -19.31 13.46
CA PRO A 28 -10.94 -18.98 12.41
C PRO A 28 -10.19 -18.18 11.34
N LEU A 29 -10.26 -18.66 10.10
CA LEU A 29 -9.79 -17.91 8.94
C LEU A 29 -10.43 -16.51 9.03
N PRO A 30 -9.65 -15.40 9.03
CA PRO A 30 -10.26 -14.11 8.78
C PRO A 30 -10.88 -14.21 7.38
N ALA A 31 -12.20 -14.02 7.31
CA ALA A 31 -12.89 -13.76 6.07
C ALA A 31 -12.10 -12.69 5.31
N SER A 32 -11.84 -12.94 4.03
CA SER A 32 -11.11 -12.04 3.13
C SER A 32 -11.67 -10.62 3.23
N GLY A 33 -11.05 -9.81 4.07
CA GLY A 33 -10.98 -8.37 3.93
C GLY A 33 -9.50 -8.10 3.82
N GLU A 34 -9.06 -7.68 2.63
CA GLU A 34 -7.72 -7.20 2.39
C GLU A 34 -7.22 -6.42 3.61
N ARG A 35 -6.05 -6.81 4.13
CA ARG A 35 -5.35 -6.00 5.12
C ARG A 35 -5.04 -4.69 4.42
N GLU A 36 -5.89 -3.68 4.64
CA GLU A 36 -5.69 -2.29 4.26
C GLU A 36 -4.24 -1.95 4.56
N GLN A 37 -3.38 -1.89 3.55
CA GLN A 37 -1.98 -1.54 3.73
C GLN A 37 -1.91 -0.04 3.97
N LYS A 38 -2.43 0.42 5.11
CA LYS A 38 -2.12 1.71 5.69
C LYS A 38 -0.63 1.68 5.99
N ILE A 39 0.16 2.30 5.11
CA ILE A 39 1.59 2.48 5.35
C ILE A 39 1.71 3.17 6.70
N PRO A 40 2.23 2.50 7.74
CA PRO A 40 2.34 3.13 9.05
C PRO A 40 3.36 4.25 8.92
N LEU A 41 2.90 5.49 9.08
CA LEU A 41 3.80 6.64 9.11
C LEU A 41 4.72 6.48 10.33
N SER A 42 6.03 6.66 10.13
CA SER A 42 7.02 6.66 11.21
C SER A 42 6.93 7.91 12.09
N TYR A 43 6.10 8.88 11.70
CA TYR A 43 5.89 10.17 12.34
C TYR A 43 4.40 10.50 12.45
N THR A 44 4.06 11.49 13.28
CA THR A 44 2.70 12.02 13.35
C THR A 44 2.42 12.88 12.12
N PRO A 45 1.42 12.54 11.29
CA PRO A 45 1.10 13.31 10.10
C PRO A 45 0.73 14.74 10.44
N GLU A 46 1.09 15.66 9.54
CA GLU A 46 0.62 17.04 9.60
C GLU A 46 -0.90 17.07 9.35
N THR A 47 -1.56 18.17 9.74
CA THR A 47 -3.03 18.28 9.68
C THR A 47 -3.55 18.04 8.26
N GLU A 48 -2.85 18.57 7.26
CA GLU A 48 -3.19 18.49 5.86
C GLU A 48 -2.87 17.12 5.25
N GLU A 49 -1.83 16.44 5.75
CA GLU A 49 -1.57 15.04 5.41
C GLU A 49 -2.68 14.13 5.94
N ALA A 50 -3.07 14.30 7.21
CA ALA A 50 -4.13 13.55 7.83
C ALA A 50 -5.49 13.80 7.15
N ALA A 51 -5.77 15.05 6.79
CA ALA A 51 -6.97 15.42 6.04
C ALA A 51 -7.01 14.76 4.66
N LEU A 52 -5.88 14.76 3.93
CA LEU A 52 -5.79 14.10 2.62
C LEU A 52 -5.92 12.57 2.75
N ILE A 53 -5.30 11.95 3.75
CA ILE A 53 -5.44 10.52 4.04
C ILE A 53 -6.92 10.17 4.26
N HIS A 54 -7.60 10.91 5.14
CA HIS A 54 -9.00 10.66 5.44
C HIS A 54 -9.91 10.87 4.21
N ALA A 55 -9.64 11.89 3.41
CA ALA A 55 -10.38 12.16 2.19
C ALA A 55 -10.21 11.02 1.17
N LEU A 56 -8.98 10.50 1.00
CA LEU A 56 -8.71 9.33 0.15
C LEU A 56 -9.38 8.06 0.68
N ASP A 57 -9.28 7.78 1.99
CA ASP A 57 -9.94 6.65 2.65
C ASP A 57 -11.48 6.67 2.45
N THR A 58 -12.06 7.86 2.28
CA THR A 58 -13.50 8.03 2.03
C THR A 58 -13.83 7.96 0.55
N ALA A 59 -13.10 8.69 -0.30
CA ALA A 59 -13.44 8.84 -1.71
C ALA A 59 -13.19 7.59 -2.54
N GLU A 60 -12.13 6.83 -2.24
CA GLU A 60 -11.76 5.62 -2.98
C GLU A 60 -12.86 4.55 -2.99
N PRO A 61 -13.42 4.11 -1.85
CA PRO A 61 -14.48 3.11 -1.87
C PRO A 61 -15.76 3.64 -2.50
N ILE A 62 -16.10 4.92 -2.30
CA ILE A 62 -17.28 5.54 -2.94
C ILE A 62 -17.14 5.53 -4.46
N ALA A 63 -15.98 5.94 -4.97
CA ALA A 63 -15.71 5.94 -6.41
C ALA A 63 -15.74 4.52 -6.99
N ALA A 64 -15.15 3.54 -6.30
CA ALA A 64 -15.16 2.14 -6.71
C ALA A 64 -16.58 1.57 -6.78
N THR A 65 -17.38 1.75 -5.73
CA THR A 65 -18.78 1.29 -5.71
C THR A 65 -19.65 2.02 -6.74
N ALA A 66 -19.39 3.30 -6.99
CA ALA A 66 -20.11 4.06 -8.01
C ALA A 66 -19.80 3.52 -9.42
N ILE A 67 -18.53 3.22 -9.72
CA ILE A 67 -18.13 2.56 -10.97
C ILE A 67 -18.83 1.20 -11.14
N GLU A 68 -18.82 0.35 -10.11
CA GLU A 68 -19.46 -0.98 -10.15
C GLU A 68 -20.96 -0.91 -10.45
N ARG A 69 -21.59 0.22 -10.13
CA ARG A 69 -23.01 0.50 -10.35
C ARG A 69 -23.27 1.34 -11.60
N GLU A 70 -22.26 1.60 -12.41
CA GLU A 70 -22.30 2.47 -13.60
C GLU A 70 -22.74 3.92 -13.27
N ASP A 71 -22.61 4.34 -12.01
CA ASP A 71 -22.86 5.69 -11.53
C ASP A 71 -21.61 6.55 -11.72
N PHE A 72 -21.34 6.93 -12.96
CA PHE A 72 -20.16 7.74 -13.31
C PHE A 72 -20.21 9.14 -12.70
N GLU A 73 -21.40 9.70 -12.50
CA GLU A 73 -21.57 10.99 -11.83
C GLU A 73 -21.17 10.89 -10.36
N GLY A 74 -21.60 9.84 -9.66
CA GLY A 74 -21.19 9.54 -8.29
C GLY A 74 -19.68 9.32 -8.17
N ALA A 75 -19.07 8.61 -9.12
CA ALA A 75 -17.62 8.41 -9.14
C ALA A 75 -16.85 9.72 -9.34
N MET A 76 -17.31 10.57 -10.27
CA MET A 76 -16.70 11.88 -10.52
C MET A 76 -16.90 12.84 -9.35
N ALA A 77 -18.06 12.82 -8.67
CA ALA A 77 -18.31 13.60 -7.48
C ALA A 77 -17.43 13.18 -6.30
N ALA A 78 -17.22 11.87 -6.11
CA ALA A 78 -16.33 11.36 -5.08
C ALA A 78 -14.88 11.84 -5.32
N LEU A 79 -14.37 11.75 -6.54
CA LEU A 79 -13.04 12.28 -6.86
C LEU A 79 -12.96 13.81 -6.76
N ALA A 80 -14.01 14.53 -7.17
CA ALA A 80 -14.05 15.98 -7.07
C ALA A 80 -13.95 16.47 -5.61
N SER A 81 -14.44 15.68 -4.65
CA SER A 81 -14.30 15.98 -3.21
C SER A 81 -12.85 16.06 -2.74
N LEU A 82 -11.90 15.42 -3.46
CA LEU A 82 -10.48 15.44 -3.12
C LEU A 82 -9.82 16.79 -3.45
N ARG A 83 -10.43 17.65 -4.26
CA ARG A 83 -9.82 18.92 -4.69
C ARG A 83 -9.35 19.77 -3.52
N VAL A 84 -10.24 20.02 -2.56
CA VAL A 84 -9.95 20.88 -1.40
C VAL A 84 -8.80 20.34 -0.53
N PRO A 85 -8.80 19.07 -0.10
CA PRO A 85 -7.69 18.54 0.69
C PRO A 85 -6.38 18.44 -0.11
N ILE A 86 -6.43 18.21 -1.43
CA ILE A 86 -5.23 18.25 -2.29
C ILE A 86 -4.63 19.66 -2.32
N ASP A 87 -5.46 20.68 -2.55
CA ASP A 87 -5.01 22.07 -2.59
C ASP A 87 -4.38 22.47 -1.25
N ALA A 88 -5.02 22.11 -0.12
CA ALA A 88 -4.50 22.38 1.21
C ALA A 88 -3.17 21.64 1.49
N PHE A 89 -3.05 20.39 1.07
CA PHE A 89 -1.81 19.63 1.16
C PHE A 89 -0.67 20.34 0.42
N PHE A 90 -0.88 20.78 -0.83
CA PHE A 90 0.18 21.45 -1.59
C PHE A 90 0.51 22.86 -1.08
N ASP A 91 -0.44 23.55 -0.43
CA ASP A 91 -0.20 24.87 0.16
C ASP A 91 0.64 24.80 1.45
N LYS A 92 0.46 23.74 2.25
CA LYS A 92 1.07 23.63 3.59
C LYS A 92 2.21 22.64 3.68
N VAL A 93 2.20 21.58 2.87
CA VAL A 93 3.11 20.45 3.01
C VAL A 93 4.21 20.50 1.95
N THR A 94 5.47 20.49 2.40
CA THR A 94 6.63 20.41 1.49
C THR A 94 6.86 18.96 1.05
N VAL A 95 6.40 18.59 -0.15
CA VAL A 95 6.51 17.21 -0.66
C VAL A 95 7.94 16.69 -0.65
N ASN A 96 8.89 17.50 -1.17
CA ASN A 96 10.30 17.14 -1.19
C ASN A 96 10.98 17.55 0.13
N ASP A 97 10.49 17.01 1.25
CA ASP A 97 11.06 17.28 2.56
C ASP A 97 12.52 16.80 2.64
N SER A 98 13.31 17.48 3.47
CA SER A 98 14.65 17.05 3.85
C SER A 98 14.66 15.70 4.57
N ASP A 99 13.62 15.45 5.37
CA ASP A 99 13.41 14.19 6.05
C ASP A 99 13.01 13.10 5.03
N PRO A 100 13.82 12.03 4.88
CA PRO A 100 13.54 10.97 3.92
C PRO A 100 12.25 10.20 4.21
N ASP A 101 11.86 10.06 5.48
CA ASP A 101 10.64 9.33 5.86
C ASP A 101 9.40 10.13 5.49
N LYS A 102 9.40 11.43 5.80
CA LYS A 102 8.34 12.36 5.38
C LYS A 102 8.20 12.41 3.88
N ARG A 103 9.33 12.55 3.16
CA ARG A 103 9.34 12.58 1.69
C ARG A 103 8.76 11.30 1.10
N ALA A 104 9.17 10.13 1.60
CA ALA A 104 8.65 8.86 1.13
C ALA A 104 7.13 8.74 1.34
N ALA A 105 6.64 9.07 2.54
CA ALA A 105 5.22 9.06 2.86
C ALA A 105 4.40 10.01 1.96
N ARG A 106 4.88 11.24 1.77
CA ARG A 106 4.21 12.24 0.92
C ARG A 106 4.16 11.81 -0.55
N LEU A 107 5.23 11.22 -1.06
CA LEU A 107 5.23 10.66 -2.42
C LEU A 107 4.27 9.46 -2.56
N SER A 108 4.16 8.61 -1.53
CA SER A 108 3.16 7.53 -1.50
C SER A 108 1.73 8.08 -1.50
N LEU A 109 1.44 9.17 -0.79
CA LEU A 109 0.13 9.83 -0.82
C LEU A 109 -0.22 10.36 -2.22
N LEU A 110 0.75 10.98 -2.90
CA LEU A 110 0.56 11.45 -4.27
C LEU A 110 0.34 10.30 -5.26
N ALA A 111 1.06 9.19 -5.09
CA ALA A 111 0.85 7.99 -5.90
C ALA A 111 -0.57 7.43 -5.68
N ARG A 112 -1.02 7.33 -4.44
CA ARG A 112 -2.37 6.86 -4.10
C ARG A 112 -3.46 7.74 -4.73
N MET A 113 -3.33 9.07 -4.63
CA MET A 113 -4.22 10.02 -5.29
C MET A 113 -4.26 9.81 -6.81
N ARG A 114 -3.10 9.68 -7.46
CA ARG A 114 -3.01 9.41 -8.90
C ARG A 114 -3.73 8.11 -9.26
N ASP A 115 -3.56 7.08 -8.45
CA ASP A 115 -4.14 5.75 -8.70
C ASP A 115 -5.67 5.79 -8.53
N ALA A 116 -6.21 6.55 -7.57
CA ALA A 116 -7.64 6.78 -7.41
C ALA A 116 -8.26 7.45 -8.65
N VAL A 117 -7.59 8.45 -9.22
CA VAL A 117 -8.03 9.12 -10.45
C VAL A 117 -7.92 8.20 -11.66
N HIS A 118 -6.83 7.43 -11.78
CA HIS A 118 -6.64 6.50 -12.90
C HIS A 118 -7.73 5.42 -12.94
N LYS A 119 -8.15 4.89 -11.79
CA LYS A 119 -9.22 3.89 -11.74
C LYS A 119 -10.47 4.39 -12.46
N VAL A 120 -10.97 5.58 -12.14
CA VAL A 120 -12.15 6.16 -12.81
C VAL A 120 -11.89 6.42 -14.30
N ALA A 121 -10.69 6.89 -14.66
CA ALA A 121 -10.33 7.16 -16.04
C ALA A 121 -10.20 5.90 -16.92
N ASP A 122 -9.76 4.77 -16.38
CA ASP A 122 -9.60 3.54 -17.15
C ASP A 122 -10.95 2.91 -17.49
N PHE A 123 -11.94 2.97 -16.59
CA PHE A 123 -13.31 2.52 -16.91
C PHE A 123 -13.97 3.34 -18.02
N SER A 124 -13.65 4.64 -18.13
CA SER A 124 -14.17 5.48 -19.22
C SER A 124 -13.69 5.07 -20.62
N LYS A 125 -12.64 4.24 -20.74
CA LYS A 125 -12.08 3.80 -22.02
C LYS A 125 -12.57 2.44 -22.49
N ILE A 126 -13.22 1.66 -21.63
CA ILE A 126 -13.65 0.29 -21.93
C ILE A 126 -15.10 0.26 -22.47
N ASP A 127 -15.85 1.35 -22.31
CA ASP A 127 -17.25 1.49 -22.74
C ASP A 127 -17.43 2.41 -23.97
N GLY A 128 -16.41 2.44 -24.85
CA GLY A 128 -16.39 3.22 -26.09
C GLY A 128 -16.32 2.37 -27.36
#